data_AF-A0A2E1YSR5-F1
#
_entry.id   AF-A0A2E1YSR5-F1
#
_cell.length_a   1.000
_cell.length_b   1.000
_cell.length_c   1.000
_cell.angle_alpha   90.00
_cell.angle_beta   90.00
_cell.angle_gamma   90.00
#
_symmetry.space_group_name_H-M   'P 1'
#
loop_
_entity.id
_entity.type
_entity.pdbx_description
1 polymer ?
#
loop_
_entity_poly.entity_id
_entity_poly.type
_entity_poly.pdbx_seq_one_letter_code
_entity_poly.pdbx_strand_id
1 'polypeptide(L)'
;MKLLIYILSFVFFFQQVNVVNAKEADNHMCFKRGFEIIFPYQEGIFKIKKTNISPDQKRVELNRFKTQFEKNFQGIPLYKEAGCSNARLSEYLECLISTDGKDCKIYYTQMRIVD
;
A
#
# COMPACT_ATOMS: atom_id res chain seq x y z
N MET A 1 6.38 6.45 -55.59
CA MET A 1 7.20 6.97 -54.46
C MET A 1 6.46 7.96 -53.57
N LYS A 2 5.70 8.94 -54.08
CA LYS A 2 5.02 9.96 -53.24
C LYS A 2 3.98 9.37 -52.26
N LEU A 3 3.21 8.36 -52.67
CA LEU A 3 2.18 7.73 -51.83
C LEU A 3 2.77 6.98 -50.62
N LEU A 4 3.88 6.28 -50.82
CA LEU A 4 4.61 5.57 -49.76
C LEU A 4 5.15 6.54 -48.70
N ILE A 5 5.63 7.72 -49.13
CA ILE A 5 6.10 8.78 -48.23
C ILE A 5 4.95 9.32 -47.39
N TYR A 6 3.76 9.52 -47.99
CA TYR A 6 2.57 9.96 -47.25
C TYR A 6 2.12 8.95 -46.19
N ILE A 7 2.08 7.65 -46.54
CA ILE A 7 1.69 6.59 -45.60
C ILE A 7 2.71 6.50 -44.45
N LEU A 8 4.01 6.55 -44.76
CA LEU A 8 5.07 6.55 -43.74
C LEU A 8 5.00 7.78 -42.81
N SER A 9 4.71 8.97 -43.35
CA SER A 9 4.54 10.19 -42.56
C SER A 9 3.29 10.16 -41.68
N PHE A 10 2.20 9.54 -42.14
CA PHE A 10 0.97 9.39 -41.37
C PHE A 10 1.17 8.44 -40.19
N VAL A 11 1.80 7.28 -40.41
CA VAL A 11 2.11 6.32 -39.34
C VAL A 11 3.04 6.91 -38.27
N PHE A 12 4.05 7.69 -38.67
CA PHE A 12 4.95 8.37 -37.73
C PHE A 12 4.23 9.44 -36.88
N PHE A 13 3.21 10.11 -37.42
CA PHE A 13 2.44 11.12 -36.69
C PHE A 13 1.55 10.49 -35.60
N PHE A 14 0.98 9.31 -35.85
CA PHE A 14 0.12 8.62 -34.86
C PHE A 14 0.90 7.83 -33.78
N GLN A 15 2.19 7.53 -33.99
CA GLN A 15 3.00 6.87 -32.97
C GLN A 15 3.34 7.77 -31.76
N GLN A 16 3.21 9.10 -31.88
CA GLN A 16 3.49 10.01 -30.76
C GLN A 16 2.37 10.11 -29.73
N VAL A 17 1.20 9.50 -29.97
CA VAL A 17 0.01 9.65 -29.11
C VAL A 17 -0.09 8.59 -28.01
N ASN A 18 0.77 7.56 -28.03
CA ASN A 18 0.72 6.44 -27.07
C ASN A 18 1.92 6.42 -26.11
N VAL A 19 2.51 7.57 -25.80
CA VAL A 19 3.29 7.68 -24.57
C VAL A 19 2.28 7.89 -23.44
N VAL A 20 1.64 6.79 -23.02
CA VAL A 20 0.99 6.74 -21.71
C VAL A 20 2.13 6.79 -20.70
N ASN A 21 2.62 7.99 -20.45
CA ASN A 21 3.28 8.28 -19.19
C ASN A 21 2.19 8.04 -18.16
N ALA A 22 2.13 6.81 -17.62
CA ALA A 22 1.64 6.58 -16.27
C ALA A 22 2.57 7.39 -15.36
N LYS A 23 2.34 8.71 -15.35
CA LYS A 23 2.78 9.57 -14.27
C LYS A 23 2.06 8.95 -13.10
N GLU A 24 2.77 8.17 -12.28
CA GLU A 24 2.40 8.05 -10.88
C GLU A 24 2.17 9.50 -10.46
N ALA A 25 0.89 9.88 -10.32
CA ALA A 25 0.58 11.23 -9.91
C ALA A 25 1.37 11.46 -8.61
N ASP A 26 1.87 12.67 -8.37
CA ASP A 26 2.44 13.11 -7.06
C ASP A 26 1.38 13.08 -5.94
N ASN A 27 0.39 12.21 -6.07
CA ASN A 27 -0.68 11.95 -5.17
C ASN A 27 -0.16 11.08 -4.03
N HIS A 28 0.44 11.74 -3.05
CA HIS A 28 0.84 11.18 -1.75
C HIS A 28 -0.36 10.75 -0.88
N MET A 29 -1.56 10.63 -1.47
CA MET A 29 -2.77 10.31 -0.73
C MET A 29 -2.73 8.88 -0.19
N CYS A 30 -2.23 7.89 -0.94
CA CYS A 30 -2.06 6.54 -0.41
C CYS A 30 -1.05 6.46 0.72
N PHE A 31 0.00 7.25 0.62
CA PHE A 31 0.99 7.40 1.68
C PHE A 31 0.37 8.02 2.94
N LYS A 32 -0.42 9.09 2.80
CA LYS A 32 -1.13 9.75 3.90
C LYS A 32 -2.19 8.84 4.54
N ARG A 33 -3.04 8.21 3.74
CA ARG A 33 -4.06 7.24 4.20
C ARG A 33 -3.42 6.02 4.84
N GLY A 34 -2.27 5.58 4.33
CA GLY A 34 -1.46 4.54 4.95
C GLY A 34 -1.10 4.89 6.39
N PHE A 35 -0.60 6.11 6.64
CA PHE A 35 -0.27 6.56 8.00
C PHE A 35 -1.45 6.58 8.97
N GLU A 36 -2.63 6.96 8.49
CA GLU A 36 -3.87 6.95 9.29
C GLU A 36 -4.18 5.54 9.83
N ILE A 37 -3.76 4.50 9.12
CA ILE A 37 -3.93 3.09 9.51
C ILE A 37 -2.72 2.58 10.32
N ILE A 38 -1.51 2.90 9.86
CA ILE A 38 -0.26 2.39 10.43
C ILE A 38 -0.08 2.81 11.88
N PHE A 39 -0.29 4.08 12.21
CA PHE A 39 0.02 4.57 13.55
C PHE A 39 -0.86 3.93 14.63
N PRO A 40 -2.20 3.89 14.49
CA PRO A 40 -3.05 3.17 15.45
C PRO A 40 -2.71 1.68 15.55
N TYR A 41 -2.33 1.06 14.43
CA TYR A 41 -1.96 -0.35 14.41
C TYR A 41 -0.66 -0.63 15.19
N GLN A 42 0.38 0.18 14.95
CA GLN A 42 1.64 0.11 15.68
C GLN A 42 1.44 0.31 17.18
N GLU A 43 0.62 1.28 17.56
CA GLU A 43 0.31 1.55 18.96
C GLU A 43 -0.37 0.33 19.62
N GLY A 44 -1.33 -0.29 18.93
CA GLY A 44 -2.01 -1.51 19.41
C GLY A 44 -1.04 -2.68 19.60
N ILE A 45 -0.20 -2.96 18.60
CA ILE A 45 0.84 -4.00 18.69
C ILE A 45 1.78 -3.74 19.87
N PHE A 46 2.26 -2.50 20.02
CA PHE A 46 3.19 -2.13 21.08
C PHE A 46 2.59 -2.33 22.47
N LYS A 47 1.32 -1.96 22.66
CA LYS A 47 0.58 -2.21 23.92
C LYS A 47 0.53 -3.69 24.23
N ILE A 48 0.19 -4.54 23.25
CA ILE A 48 0.14 -6.01 23.44
C ILE A 48 1.53 -6.56 23.76
N LYS A 49 2.57 -6.15 23.02
CA LYS A 49 3.95 -6.63 23.23
C LYS A 49 4.50 -6.26 24.60
N LYS A 50 4.09 -5.11 25.16
CA LYS A 50 4.42 -4.65 26.51
C LYS A 50 3.73 -5.40 27.65
N THR A 51 2.66 -6.15 27.37
CA THR A 51 1.99 -6.94 28.42
C THR A 51 2.90 -8.05 28.95
N ASN A 52 2.77 -8.36 30.25
CA ASN A 52 3.55 -9.42 30.89
C ASN A 52 2.79 -10.75 30.84
N ILE A 53 2.63 -11.29 29.64
CA ILE A 53 2.00 -12.59 29.36
C ILE A 53 2.97 -13.52 28.61
N SER A 54 2.65 -14.82 28.53
CA SER A 54 3.53 -15.78 27.87
C SER A 54 3.69 -15.48 26.36
N PRO A 55 4.78 -15.91 25.71
CA PRO A 55 4.97 -15.69 24.27
C PRO A 55 3.83 -16.25 23.41
N ASP A 56 3.29 -17.43 23.77
CA ASP A 56 2.15 -18.02 23.07
C ASP A 56 0.88 -17.20 23.24
N GLN A 57 0.61 -16.69 24.45
CA GLN A 57 -0.51 -15.79 24.69
C GLN A 57 -0.36 -14.49 23.91
N LYS A 58 0.85 -13.90 23.86
CA LYS A 58 1.12 -12.71 23.04
C LYS A 58 0.79 -12.95 21.57
N ARG A 59 1.20 -14.10 21.03
CA ARG A 59 0.91 -14.47 19.64
C ARG A 59 -0.59 -14.56 19.37
N VAL A 60 -1.36 -15.18 20.26
CA VAL A 60 -2.82 -15.26 20.14
C VAL A 60 -3.46 -13.88 20.19
N GLU A 61 -3.04 -13.03 21.13
CA GLU A 61 -3.55 -11.65 21.25
C GLU A 61 -3.21 -10.78 20.03
N LEU A 62 -1.98 -10.88 19.49
CA LEU A 62 -1.58 -10.17 18.27
C LEU A 62 -2.42 -10.59 17.06
N ASN A 63 -2.67 -11.89 16.89
CA ASN A 63 -3.49 -12.40 15.80
C ASN A 63 -4.96 -11.96 15.93
N ARG A 64 -5.49 -11.96 17.16
CA ARG A 64 -6.83 -11.46 17.46
C ARG A 64 -6.95 -9.97 17.16
N PHE A 65 -5.97 -9.18 17.61
CA PHE A 65 -5.90 -7.75 17.34
C PHE A 65 -5.86 -7.47 15.84
N LYS A 66 -5.01 -8.16 15.07
CA LYS A 66 -4.96 -8.06 13.61
C LYS A 66 -6.34 -8.22 12.99
N THR A 67 -7.00 -9.32 13.32
CA THR A 67 -8.30 -9.69 12.74
C THR A 67 -9.38 -8.64 13.06
N GLN A 68 -9.39 -8.15 14.31
CA GLN A 68 -10.35 -7.14 14.73
C GLN A 68 -10.05 -5.77 14.09
N PHE A 69 -8.79 -5.39 14.00
CA PHE A 69 -8.38 -4.13 13.41
C PHE A 69 -8.71 -4.09 11.92
N GLU A 70 -8.34 -5.14 11.17
CA GLU A 70 -8.61 -5.24 9.73
C GLU A 70 -10.11 -5.20 9.39
N LYS A 71 -10.94 -5.75 10.29
CA LYS A 71 -12.39 -5.77 10.13
C LYS A 71 -13.06 -4.44 10.49
N ASN A 72 -12.61 -3.78 11.55
CA ASN A 72 -13.36 -2.69 12.19
C ASN A 72 -12.76 -1.30 11.97
N PHE A 73 -11.51 -1.19 11.53
CA PHE A 73 -10.86 0.11 11.38
C PHE A 73 -11.36 0.85 10.14
N GLN A 74 -12.06 1.97 10.35
CA GLN A 74 -12.69 2.76 9.29
C GLN A 74 -11.71 3.32 8.25
N GLY A 75 -10.43 3.48 8.62
CA GLY A 75 -9.40 3.93 7.66
C GLY A 75 -9.14 2.94 6.52
N ILE A 76 -9.40 1.64 6.71
CA ILE A 76 -9.14 0.61 5.69
C ILE A 76 -10.10 0.75 4.48
N PRO A 77 -11.43 0.88 4.66
CA PRO A 77 -12.33 1.23 3.56
C PRO A 77 -11.91 2.51 2.82
N LEU A 78 -11.56 3.58 3.55
CA LEU A 78 -11.15 4.85 2.95
C LEU A 78 -9.85 4.73 2.13
N TYR A 79 -8.91 3.89 2.57
CA TYR A 79 -7.69 3.58 1.83
C TYR A 79 -7.99 2.77 0.56
N LYS A 80 -8.98 1.87 0.60
CA LYS A 80 -9.43 1.10 -0.58
C LYS A 80 -10.14 1.97 -1.59
N GLU A 81 -11.08 2.80 -1.14
CA GLU A 81 -11.84 3.73 -1.98
C GLU A 81 -10.94 4.76 -2.67
N ALA A 82 -9.81 5.07 -2.04
CA ALA A 82 -8.75 5.90 -2.59
C ALA A 82 -7.94 5.26 -3.74
N GLY A 83 -8.18 3.99 -4.08
CA GLY A 83 -7.42 3.26 -5.10
C GLY A 83 -6.04 2.79 -4.63
N CYS A 84 -5.80 2.73 -3.31
CA CYS A 84 -4.48 2.39 -2.79
C CYS A 84 -4.23 0.88 -2.71
N SER A 85 -2.95 0.48 -2.80
CA SER A 85 -2.57 -0.93 -2.80
C SER A 85 -2.84 -1.63 -1.49
N ASN A 86 -3.85 -2.52 -1.49
CA ASN A 86 -4.16 -3.38 -0.37
C ASN A 86 -3.03 -4.37 -0.04
N ALA A 87 -2.36 -4.89 -1.07
CA ALA A 87 -1.25 -5.82 -0.87
C ALA A 87 -0.12 -5.19 -0.03
N ARG A 88 0.27 -3.94 -0.36
CA ARG A 88 1.32 -3.23 0.39
C ARG A 88 0.92 -2.93 1.82
N LEU A 89 -0.35 -2.57 2.04
CA LEU A 89 -0.86 -2.38 3.39
C LEU A 89 -0.79 -3.69 4.18
N SER A 90 -1.28 -4.80 3.62
CA SER A 90 -1.26 -6.11 4.29
C SER A 90 0.15 -6.61 4.59
N GLU A 91 1.08 -6.47 3.64
CA GLU A 91 2.50 -6.83 3.83
C GLU A 91 3.12 -6.04 5.01
N TYR A 92 2.82 -4.75 5.10
CA TYR A 92 3.29 -3.92 6.19
C TYR A 92 2.72 -4.34 7.55
N LEU A 93 1.40 -4.57 7.63
CA LEU A 93 0.73 -4.98 8.87
C LEU A 93 1.26 -6.34 9.35
N GLU A 94 1.46 -7.29 8.45
CA GLU A 94 2.05 -8.60 8.76
C GLU A 94 3.51 -8.49 9.25
N CYS A 95 4.29 -7.63 8.60
CA CYS A 95 5.67 -7.38 9.02
C CYS A 95 5.74 -6.87 10.47
N LEU A 96 4.85 -5.94 10.86
CA LEU A 96 4.85 -5.39 12.23
C LEU A 96 4.58 -6.45 13.31
N ILE A 97 3.76 -7.45 13.02
CA ILE A 97 3.53 -8.56 13.95
C ILE A 97 4.79 -9.42 14.04
N SER A 98 5.33 -9.82 12.89
CA SER A 98 6.37 -10.85 12.76
C SER A 98 7.78 -10.39 13.15
N THR A 99 8.15 -9.12 12.95
CA THR A 99 9.55 -8.65 13.10
C THR A 99 9.78 -7.61 14.20
N ASP A 100 8.79 -7.37 15.07
CA ASP A 100 8.82 -6.22 16.01
C ASP A 100 8.99 -4.87 15.31
N GLY A 101 8.62 -4.78 14.03
CA GLY A 101 8.75 -3.57 13.24
C GLY A 101 10.15 -3.31 12.69
N LYS A 102 11.09 -4.24 12.84
CA LYS A 102 12.38 -4.19 12.13
C LYS A 102 12.14 -4.36 10.63
N ASP A 103 12.73 -3.46 9.84
CA ASP A 103 12.75 -3.49 8.38
C ASP A 103 11.40 -3.37 7.65
N CYS A 104 10.29 -3.15 8.37
CA CYS A 104 8.96 -2.98 7.75
C CYS A 104 8.80 -1.68 6.95
N LYS A 105 9.72 -0.73 7.14
CA LYS A 105 9.67 0.60 6.48
C LYS A 105 9.67 0.49 4.95
N ILE A 106 10.25 -0.57 4.39
CA ILE A 106 10.28 -0.77 2.92
C ILE A 106 8.87 -0.85 2.32
N TYR A 107 7.95 -1.57 2.97
CA TYR A 107 6.57 -1.74 2.48
C TYR A 107 5.78 -0.43 2.54
N TYR A 108 6.07 0.40 3.54
CA TYR A 108 5.50 1.74 3.69
C TYR A 108 5.97 2.70 2.59
N THR A 109 7.27 2.72 2.27
CA THR A 109 7.82 3.59 1.20
C THR A 109 7.32 3.22 -0.19
N GLN A 110 6.71 2.04 -0.33
CA GLN A 110 6.17 1.51 -1.57
C GLN A 110 4.63 1.59 -1.63
N MET A 111 3.99 2.27 -0.68
CA MET A 111 2.55 2.52 -0.73
C MET A 111 2.20 3.43 -1.91
N ARG A 112 1.49 2.85 -2.88
CA ARG A 112 1.12 3.50 -4.15
C ARG A 112 -0.32 3.22 -4.51
N ILE A 113 -0.84 4.03 -5.43
CA ILE A 113 -2.10 3.75 -6.13
C ILE A 113 -1.89 2.49 -6.99
N VAL A 114 -2.89 1.62 -7.04
CA VAL A 114 -2.92 0.52 -8.01
C VAL A 114 -3.70 1.04 -9.20
N ASP A 115 -3.03 1.16 -10.35
CA ASP A 115 -3.68 1.45 -11.64
C ASP A 115 -4.78 0.42 -11.97
#